data_AF-A0A411MHA3-F1
#
_entry.id   AF-A0A411MHA3-F1
#
_cell.length_a   1.000
_cell.length_b   1.000
_cell.length_c   1.000
_cell.angle_alpha   90.00
_cell.angle_beta   90.00
_cell.angle_gamma   90.00
#
_symmetry.space_group_name_H-M   'P 1'
#
loop_
_entity.id
_entity.type
_entity.pdbx_description
1 polymer ?
#
loop_
_entity_poly.entity_id
_entity_poly.type
_entity_poly.pdbx_seq_one_letter_code
_entity_poly.pdbx_strand_id
1 'polypeptide(L)'
;MGREEWLLVEAIQIELDSASDALYKLDNLEQHLDVHQLEDPEDNRHDMAQQILRYHLEASFRGIGVLAERLGAPSIEREVADSRKNRTYLEKTGRPFDGEIHSEALAQAYACFAPLRAMSNAKAITTHEVLRNILLKTAVIISDRDLRPKNESEVRNAVLEICRYSFTDAMREVGVPKIIKHTKGDIGIPSLRTMVEFKFIDSKAEMKASLDGVYADMKGYNHPDWDTFYGVFYMTQPFYTQDEVEKEFELVNADKTWKPIVVNGAGGRIKPVK
;
A
#
# COMPACT_ATOMS: atom_id res chain seq x y z
N MET A 1 -12.37 -15.29 -11.04
CA MET A 1 -10.99 -14.77 -11.04
C MET A 1 -10.30 -15.33 -9.81
N GLY A 2 -9.26 -16.13 -10.02
CA GLY A 2 -8.49 -16.74 -8.95
C GLY A 2 -7.54 -15.72 -8.33
N ARG A 3 -7.27 -15.87 -7.03
CA ARG A 3 -6.25 -15.14 -6.26
C ARG A 3 -4.90 -15.03 -7.00
N GLU A 4 -4.58 -16.03 -7.82
CA GLU A 4 -3.37 -16.11 -8.63
C GLU A 4 -3.27 -15.03 -9.72
N GLU A 5 -4.36 -14.68 -10.41
CA GLU A 5 -4.32 -13.64 -11.45
C GLU A 5 -4.06 -12.26 -10.83
N TRP A 6 -4.64 -11.97 -9.67
CA TRP A 6 -4.40 -10.71 -8.97
C TRP A 6 -2.97 -10.61 -8.43
N LEU A 7 -2.48 -11.67 -7.78
CA LEU A 7 -1.08 -11.71 -7.33
C LEU A 7 -0.10 -11.52 -8.50
N LEU A 8 -0.44 -12.06 -9.68
CA LEU A 8 0.35 -11.89 -10.88
C LEU A 8 0.31 -10.43 -11.39
N VAL A 9 -0.85 -9.77 -11.36
CA VAL A 9 -0.98 -8.34 -11.70
C VAL A 9 -0.14 -7.47 -10.77
N GLU A 10 -0.20 -7.69 -9.46
CA GLU A 10 0.63 -6.95 -8.48
C GLU A 10 2.12 -7.20 -8.70
N ALA A 11 2.52 -8.46 -8.90
CA ALA A 11 3.92 -8.80 -9.16
C ALA A 11 4.44 -8.12 -10.44
N ILE A 12 3.66 -8.10 -11.52
CA ILE A 12 4.03 -7.39 -12.76
C ILE A 12 4.19 -5.89 -12.50
N GLN A 13 3.30 -5.27 -11.73
CA GLN A 13 3.38 -3.85 -11.42
C GLN A 13 4.66 -3.52 -10.64
N ILE A 14 5.02 -4.32 -9.64
CA ILE A 14 6.26 -4.16 -8.85
C ILE A 14 7.50 -4.21 -9.75
N GLU A 15 7.54 -5.15 -10.69
CA GLU A 15 8.68 -5.28 -11.62
C GLU A 15 8.76 -4.09 -12.60
N LEU A 16 7.62 -3.59 -13.09
CA LEU A 16 7.57 -2.40 -13.95
C LEU A 16 8.01 -1.12 -13.22
N ASP A 17 7.60 -0.96 -11.97
CA ASP A 17 8.01 0.16 -11.12
C ASP A 17 9.52 0.08 -10.86
N SER A 18 10.03 -1.11 -10.56
CA SER A 18 11.47 -1.36 -10.33
C SER A 18 12.31 -1.12 -11.59
N ALA A 19 11.79 -1.48 -12.78
CA ALA A 19 12.42 -1.16 -14.06
C ALA A 19 12.44 0.36 -14.31
N SER A 20 11.36 1.07 -13.99
CA SER A 20 11.29 2.53 -14.08
C SER A 20 12.31 3.22 -13.16
N ASP A 21 12.43 2.74 -11.92
CA ASP A 21 13.43 3.24 -10.97
C ASP A 21 14.87 2.98 -11.44
N ALA A 22 15.11 1.81 -12.04
CA ALA A 22 16.41 1.47 -12.62
C ALA A 22 16.76 2.39 -13.79
N LEU A 23 15.78 2.69 -14.66
CA LEU A 23 15.93 3.63 -15.76
C LEU A 23 16.24 5.05 -15.24
N TYR A 24 15.52 5.51 -14.21
CA TYR A 24 15.79 6.80 -13.58
C TYR A 24 17.19 6.88 -12.94
N LYS A 25 17.66 5.80 -12.29
CA LYS A 25 19.03 5.72 -11.77
C LYS A 25 20.06 5.82 -12.89
N LEU A 26 19.79 5.17 -14.02
CA LEU A 26 20.65 5.21 -15.20
C LEU A 26 20.72 6.63 -15.79
N ASP A 27 19.59 7.33 -15.85
CA ASP A 27 19.53 8.74 -16.25
C ASP A 27 20.42 9.61 -15.36
N ASN A 28 20.28 9.47 -14.04
CA ASN A 28 21.05 10.26 -13.09
C ASN A 28 22.55 9.98 -13.21
N LEU A 29 22.95 8.71 -13.38
CA LEU A 29 24.34 8.36 -13.60
C LEU A 29 24.88 9.03 -14.87
N GLU A 30 24.16 8.94 -15.99
CA GLU A 30 24.57 9.56 -17.26
C GLU A 30 24.64 11.09 -17.20
N GLN A 31 23.80 11.75 -16.40
CA GLN A 31 23.80 13.21 -16.25
C GLN A 31 24.89 13.74 -15.29
N HIS A 32 25.37 12.92 -14.35
CA HIS A 32 26.29 13.34 -13.29
C HIS A 32 27.70 12.74 -13.42
N LEU A 33 27.93 11.82 -14.36
CA LEU A 33 29.26 11.30 -14.68
C LEU A 33 29.96 12.23 -15.68
N ASP A 34 31.21 12.60 -15.39
CA ASP A 34 32.10 13.23 -16.37
C ASP A 34 32.45 12.20 -17.46
N VAL A 35 32.71 12.63 -18.71
CA VAL A 35 33.00 11.70 -19.84
C VAL A 35 34.16 10.75 -19.52
N HIS A 36 35.12 11.23 -18.71
CA HIS A 36 36.25 10.44 -18.23
C HIS A 36 35.92 9.39 -17.14
N GLN A 37 34.77 9.49 -16.47
CA GLN A 37 34.32 8.54 -15.45
C GLN A 37 33.43 7.43 -16.05
N LEU A 38 32.74 7.70 -17.17
CA LEU A 38 31.99 6.69 -17.93
C LEU A 38 32.89 5.68 -18.66
N GLU A 39 34.14 6.06 -18.93
CA GLU A 39 35.14 5.22 -19.61
C GLU A 39 36.12 4.53 -18.63
N ASP A 40 35.93 4.70 -17.31
CA ASP A 40 36.75 4.00 -16.31
C ASP A 40 36.35 2.51 -16.27
N PRO A 41 37.21 1.57 -16.71
CA PRO A 41 36.88 0.15 -16.74
C PRO A 41 36.71 -0.48 -15.35
N GLU A 42 37.03 0.23 -14.26
CA GLU A 42 36.71 -0.21 -12.89
C GLU A 42 35.34 0.28 -12.39
N ASP A 43 34.70 1.25 -13.08
CA ASP A 43 33.40 1.80 -12.71
C ASP A 43 32.22 1.00 -13.31
N ASN A 44 31.83 -0.06 -12.60
CA ASN A 44 30.74 -0.94 -13.01
C ASN A 44 29.33 -0.38 -12.73
N ARG A 45 29.15 0.89 -12.33
CA ARG A 45 27.84 1.42 -11.91
C ARG A 45 26.84 1.50 -13.06
N HIS A 46 27.29 1.89 -14.25
CA HIS A 46 26.43 1.99 -15.44
C HIS A 46 25.99 0.59 -15.91
N ASP A 47 26.94 -0.33 -16.05
CA ASP A 47 26.67 -1.74 -16.36
C ASP A 47 25.73 -2.40 -15.34
N MET A 48 25.91 -2.12 -14.05
CA MET A 48 25.03 -2.64 -13.00
C MET A 48 23.61 -2.09 -13.14
N ALA A 49 23.45 -0.79 -13.40
CA ALA A 49 22.14 -0.17 -13.62
C ALA A 49 21.43 -0.75 -14.86
N GLN A 50 22.17 -0.97 -15.95
CA GLN A 50 21.65 -1.64 -17.15
C GLN A 50 21.22 -3.08 -16.88
N GLN A 51 22.01 -3.83 -16.11
CA GLN A 51 21.68 -5.20 -15.73
C GLN A 51 20.42 -5.27 -14.86
N ILE A 52 20.25 -4.33 -13.93
CA ILE A 52 19.06 -4.23 -13.08
C ILE A 52 17.83 -3.88 -13.93
N LEU A 53 17.93 -2.90 -14.84
CA LEU A 53 16.85 -2.56 -15.77
C LEU A 53 16.42 -3.78 -16.59
N ARG A 54 17.39 -4.48 -17.20
CA ARG A 54 17.13 -5.70 -17.98
C ARG A 54 16.43 -6.76 -17.12
N TYR A 55 16.93 -7.02 -15.92
CA TYR A 55 16.37 -8.04 -15.02
C TYR A 55 14.87 -7.79 -14.77
N HIS A 56 14.51 -6.56 -14.40
CA HIS A 56 13.12 -6.21 -14.12
C HIS A 56 12.24 -6.22 -15.38
N LEU A 57 12.78 -5.85 -16.54
CA LEU A 57 12.07 -5.98 -17.82
C LEU A 57 11.84 -7.45 -18.22
N GLU A 58 12.83 -8.32 -18.06
CA GLU A 58 12.67 -9.75 -18.32
C GLU A 58 11.62 -10.39 -17.41
N ALA A 59 11.61 -10.01 -16.13
CA ALA A 59 10.62 -10.44 -15.15
C ALA A 59 9.22 -9.93 -15.53
N SER A 60 9.11 -8.65 -15.86
CA SER A 60 7.85 -8.01 -16.31
C SER A 60 7.27 -8.71 -17.54
N PHE A 61 8.06 -8.86 -18.62
CA PHE A 61 7.59 -9.53 -19.84
C PHE A 61 7.18 -10.98 -19.61
N ARG A 62 7.88 -11.71 -18.72
CA ARG A 62 7.50 -13.07 -18.32
C ARG A 62 6.15 -13.07 -17.61
N GLY A 63 5.96 -12.19 -16.64
CA GLY A 63 4.70 -12.06 -15.90
C GLY A 63 3.53 -11.69 -16.82
N ILE A 64 3.74 -10.70 -17.70
CA ILE A 64 2.75 -10.27 -18.70
C ILE A 64 2.39 -11.44 -19.63
N GLY A 65 3.36 -12.24 -20.07
CA GLY A 65 3.11 -13.41 -20.92
C GLY A 65 2.22 -14.45 -20.24
N VAL A 66 2.52 -14.79 -18.98
CA VAL A 66 1.70 -15.72 -18.17
C VAL A 66 0.29 -15.16 -17.98
N LEU A 67 0.16 -13.86 -17.69
CA LEU A 67 -1.15 -13.23 -17.52
C LEU A 67 -1.94 -13.22 -18.83
N ALA A 68 -1.28 -12.93 -19.96
CA ALA A 68 -1.88 -12.94 -21.29
C ALA A 68 -2.38 -14.34 -21.67
N GLU A 69 -1.59 -15.38 -21.42
CA GLU A 69 -1.98 -16.78 -21.63
C GLU A 69 -3.24 -17.11 -20.82
N ARG A 70 -3.25 -16.78 -19.53
CA ARG A 70 -4.39 -17.05 -18.63
C ARG A 70 -5.65 -16.29 -19.00
N LEU A 71 -5.51 -15.05 -19.48
CA LEU A 71 -6.63 -14.21 -19.90
C LEU A 71 -7.07 -14.48 -21.35
N GLY A 72 -6.43 -15.41 -22.05
CA GLY A 72 -6.76 -15.75 -23.44
C GLY A 72 -6.44 -14.63 -24.42
N ALA A 73 -5.32 -13.92 -24.22
CA ALA A 73 -4.84 -12.81 -25.04
C ALA A 73 -3.59 -13.19 -25.86
N PRO A 74 -3.71 -14.08 -26.87
CA PRO A 74 -2.56 -14.66 -27.58
C PRO A 74 -1.81 -13.66 -28.47
N SER A 75 -2.38 -12.48 -28.77
CA SER A 75 -1.64 -11.41 -29.44
C SER A 75 -0.58 -10.81 -28.52
N ILE A 76 -0.97 -10.49 -27.29
CA ILE A 76 -0.09 -9.89 -26.28
C ILE A 76 0.96 -10.92 -25.84
N GLU A 77 0.57 -12.19 -25.65
CA GLU A 77 1.48 -13.29 -25.32
C GLU A 77 2.63 -13.42 -26.34
N ARG A 78 2.31 -13.39 -27.65
CA ARG A 78 3.32 -13.45 -28.71
C ARG A 78 4.22 -12.23 -28.73
N GLU A 79 3.63 -11.05 -28.59
CA GLU A 79 4.33 -9.77 -28.58
C GLU A 79 5.38 -9.72 -27.46
N VAL A 80 5.02 -10.09 -26.23
CA VAL A 80 5.97 -10.11 -25.11
C VAL A 80 6.99 -11.24 -25.21
N ALA A 81 6.62 -12.39 -25.78
CA ALA A 81 7.56 -13.48 -26.03
C ALA A 81 8.63 -13.10 -27.04
N ASP A 82 8.28 -12.31 -28.06
CA ASP A 82 9.22 -11.82 -29.07
C ASP A 82 10.11 -10.70 -28.52
N SER A 83 9.55 -9.74 -27.79
CA SER A 83 10.33 -8.70 -27.10
C SER A 83 11.39 -9.28 -26.16
N ARG A 84 11.05 -10.33 -25.40
CA ARG A 84 11.95 -10.97 -24.43
C ARG A 84 13.15 -11.69 -25.09
N LYS A 85 13.04 -12.13 -26.34
CA LYS A 85 14.14 -12.85 -27.04
C LYS A 85 15.31 -11.93 -27.37
N ASN A 86 15.07 -10.63 -27.48
CA ASN A 86 16.08 -9.67 -27.91
C ASN A 86 16.71 -8.97 -26.71
N ARG A 87 17.85 -9.50 -26.23
CA ARG A 87 18.57 -8.93 -25.08
C ARG A 87 18.97 -7.46 -25.32
N THR A 88 19.48 -7.14 -26.50
CA THR A 88 19.91 -5.79 -26.86
C THR A 88 18.74 -4.80 -26.82
N TYR A 89 17.54 -5.24 -27.19
CA TYR A 89 16.34 -4.42 -27.09
C TYR A 89 15.98 -4.07 -25.64
N LEU A 90 16.12 -5.00 -24.71
CA LEU A 90 15.80 -4.79 -23.29
C LEU A 90 16.75 -3.80 -22.61
N GLU A 91 18.01 -3.75 -23.05
CA GLU A 91 19.04 -2.84 -22.52
C GLU A 91 19.05 -1.49 -23.23
N LYS A 92 18.40 -1.37 -24.40
CA LYS A 92 18.46 -0.18 -25.23
C LYS A 92 17.73 0.99 -24.56
N THR A 93 18.49 2.03 -24.28
CA THR A 93 18.00 3.33 -23.83
C THR A 93 18.34 4.41 -24.88
N GLY A 94 17.61 5.52 -24.86
CA GLY A 94 17.89 6.66 -25.73
C GLY A 94 17.21 7.93 -25.24
N ARG A 95 17.48 9.06 -25.88
CA ARG A 95 16.87 10.37 -25.56
C ARG A 95 16.14 10.91 -26.79
N PRO A 96 14.92 10.41 -27.08
CA PRO A 96 14.16 10.83 -28.25
C PRO A 96 13.66 12.28 -28.16
N PHE A 97 13.61 12.84 -26.95
CA PHE A 97 13.27 14.24 -26.66
C PHE A 97 14.33 14.80 -25.69
N ASP A 98 14.84 16.01 -25.92
CA ASP A 98 15.97 16.67 -25.22
C ASP A 98 15.79 16.87 -23.69
N GLY A 99 15.59 15.80 -22.93
CA GLY A 99 15.44 15.91 -21.48
C GLY A 99 15.54 14.60 -20.72
N GLU A 100 14.85 13.55 -21.16
CA GLU A 100 14.68 12.33 -20.34
C GLU A 100 15.16 11.08 -21.07
N ILE A 101 15.79 10.19 -20.30
CA ILE A 101 16.13 8.87 -20.81
C ILE A 101 14.85 8.06 -21.06
N HIS A 102 14.83 7.31 -22.15
CA HIS A 102 13.71 6.50 -22.59
C HIS A 102 14.15 5.07 -22.84
N SER A 103 13.37 4.10 -22.35
CA SER A 103 13.50 2.69 -22.71
C SER A 103 12.28 2.25 -23.52
N GLU A 104 12.53 1.88 -24.77
CA GLU A 104 11.49 1.37 -25.69
C GLU A 104 10.88 0.07 -25.16
N ALA A 105 11.71 -0.78 -24.56
CA ALA A 105 11.28 -2.03 -23.92
C ALA A 105 10.37 -1.79 -22.71
N LEU A 106 10.66 -0.78 -21.88
CA LEU A 106 9.81 -0.42 -20.75
C LEU A 106 8.45 0.11 -21.22
N ALA A 107 8.45 1.01 -22.20
CA ALA A 107 7.21 1.55 -22.78
C ALA A 107 6.35 0.43 -23.39
N GLN A 108 6.97 -0.51 -24.10
CA GLN A 108 6.29 -1.67 -24.66
C GLN A 108 5.73 -2.60 -23.58
N ALA A 109 6.47 -2.84 -22.48
CA ALA A 109 5.98 -3.65 -21.36
C ALA A 109 4.73 -3.00 -20.73
N TYR A 110 4.72 -1.68 -20.53
CA TYR A 110 3.53 -0.95 -20.08
C TYR A 110 2.37 -1.07 -21.08
N ALA A 111 2.63 -0.94 -22.38
CA ALA A 111 1.61 -1.02 -23.42
C ALA A 111 0.95 -2.42 -23.47
N CYS A 112 1.73 -3.48 -23.34
CA CYS A 112 1.23 -4.85 -23.27
C CYS A 112 0.45 -5.13 -21.97
N PHE A 113 0.90 -4.56 -20.84
CA PHE A 113 0.28 -4.80 -19.54
C PHE A 113 -1.04 -4.05 -19.35
N ALA A 114 -1.17 -2.81 -19.84
CA ALA A 114 -2.35 -1.97 -19.65
C ALA A 114 -3.69 -2.67 -19.98
N PRO A 115 -3.87 -3.30 -21.17
CA PRO A 115 -5.11 -3.99 -21.50
C PRO A 115 -5.34 -5.23 -20.63
N LEU A 116 -4.29 -6.00 -20.30
CA LEU A 116 -4.43 -7.15 -19.40
C LEU A 116 -4.83 -6.72 -17.99
N ARG A 117 -4.26 -5.62 -17.50
CA ARG A 117 -4.64 -5.01 -16.23
C ARG A 117 -6.10 -4.60 -16.26
N ALA A 118 -6.56 -3.96 -17.34
CA ALA A 118 -7.96 -3.59 -17.51
C ALA A 118 -8.90 -4.82 -17.58
N MET A 119 -8.51 -5.88 -18.28
CA MET A 119 -9.23 -7.16 -18.36
C MET A 119 -9.25 -7.89 -17.00
N SER A 120 -8.16 -7.80 -16.23
CA SER A 120 -8.09 -8.27 -14.85
C SER A 120 -8.85 -7.37 -13.88
N ASN A 121 -9.30 -6.18 -14.31
CA ASN A 121 -9.98 -5.21 -13.46
C ASN A 121 -11.47 -5.54 -13.27
N ALA A 122 -11.80 -6.80 -13.00
CA ALA A 122 -13.09 -7.20 -12.47
C ALA A 122 -13.08 -7.07 -10.95
N LYS A 123 -13.15 -5.83 -10.41
CA LYS A 123 -13.52 -5.50 -9.01
C LYS A 123 -13.08 -6.55 -7.96
N ALA A 124 -11.83 -7.00 -7.96
CA ALA A 124 -11.36 -7.88 -6.92
C ALA A 124 -11.16 -7.00 -5.67
N ILE A 125 -12.05 -7.11 -4.69
CA ILE A 125 -11.86 -6.52 -3.38
C ILE A 125 -10.60 -7.17 -2.81
N THR A 126 -9.51 -6.40 -2.69
CA THR A 126 -8.28 -6.91 -2.07
C THR A 126 -8.55 -7.24 -0.60
N THR A 127 -7.73 -8.09 0.01
CA THR A 127 -7.89 -8.41 1.43
C THR A 127 -7.75 -7.17 2.33
N HIS A 128 -6.91 -6.21 1.95
CA HIS A 128 -6.84 -4.89 2.61
C HIS A 128 -8.12 -4.07 2.39
N GLU A 129 -8.74 -4.15 1.21
CA GLU A 129 -10.02 -3.48 0.94
C GLU A 129 -11.17 -4.14 1.71
N VAL A 130 -11.14 -5.46 1.93
CA VAL A 130 -12.08 -6.15 2.85
C VAL A 130 -11.93 -5.57 4.26
N LEU A 131 -10.70 -5.48 4.79
CA LEU A 131 -10.45 -4.90 6.11
C LEU A 131 -10.93 -3.45 6.15
N ARG A 132 -10.53 -2.62 5.19
CA ARG A 132 -10.93 -1.21 5.10
C ARG A 132 -12.44 -1.06 5.07
N ASN A 133 -13.15 -1.90 4.32
CA ASN A 133 -14.61 -1.91 4.29
C ASN A 133 -15.22 -2.27 5.65
N ILE A 134 -14.67 -3.25 6.36
CA ILE A 134 -15.09 -3.57 7.73
C ILE A 134 -14.92 -2.33 8.63
N LEU A 135 -13.77 -1.68 8.59
CA LEU A 135 -13.47 -0.49 9.41
C LEU A 135 -14.40 0.68 9.07
N LEU A 136 -14.63 0.98 7.80
CA LEU A 136 -15.58 2.02 7.35
C LEU A 136 -17.02 1.72 7.79
N LYS A 137 -17.38 0.44 7.88
CA LYS A 137 -18.71 -0.01 8.32
C LYS A 137 -18.82 -0.18 9.84
N THR A 138 -17.84 0.27 10.62
CA THR A 138 -17.87 0.17 12.09
C THR A 138 -19.19 0.69 12.68
N ALA A 139 -19.73 1.84 12.24
CA ALA A 139 -21.01 2.34 12.76
C ALA A 139 -22.20 1.41 12.49
N VAL A 140 -22.21 0.77 11.32
CA VAL A 140 -23.24 -0.22 10.96
C VAL A 140 -23.08 -1.46 11.84
N ILE A 141 -21.85 -1.95 12.00
CA ILE A 141 -21.51 -3.08 12.87
C ILE A 141 -21.94 -2.86 14.33
N ILE A 142 -21.83 -1.62 14.82
CA ILE A 142 -22.32 -1.24 16.15
C ILE A 142 -23.85 -1.20 16.19
N SER A 143 -24.47 -0.60 15.17
CA SER A 143 -25.94 -0.50 15.08
C SER A 143 -26.61 -1.87 14.98
N ASP A 144 -26.09 -2.78 14.17
CA ASP A 144 -26.65 -4.13 13.96
C ASP A 144 -26.60 -4.99 15.23
N ARG A 145 -25.76 -4.62 16.21
CA ARG A 145 -25.67 -5.28 17.52
C ARG A 145 -26.44 -4.55 18.61
N ASP A 146 -27.21 -3.51 18.27
CA ASP A 146 -27.91 -2.65 19.23
C ASP A 146 -27.00 -2.09 20.35
N LEU A 147 -25.71 -1.89 20.02
CA LEU A 147 -24.72 -1.41 20.98
C LEU A 147 -24.74 0.12 21.09
N ARG A 148 -24.50 0.61 22.30
CA ARG A 148 -24.20 2.01 22.58
C ARG A 148 -22.84 2.11 23.25
N PRO A 149 -21.74 2.12 22.45
CA PRO A 149 -20.40 2.11 22.98
C PRO A 149 -20.12 3.28 23.93
N LYS A 150 -19.44 2.97 25.03
CA LYS A 150 -19.00 3.95 26.04
C LYS A 150 -17.50 4.21 25.97
N ASN A 151 -16.76 3.34 25.31
CA ASN A 151 -15.31 3.36 25.24
C ASN A 151 -14.82 2.64 23.98
N GLU A 152 -13.52 2.77 23.73
CA GLU A 152 -12.79 2.18 22.61
C GLU A 152 -12.86 0.64 22.60
N SER A 153 -12.76 0.00 23.77
CA SER A 153 -12.79 -1.46 23.88
C SER A 153 -14.09 -2.08 23.39
N GLU A 154 -15.24 -1.44 23.65
CA GLU A 154 -16.54 -1.90 23.16
C GLU A 154 -16.61 -1.83 21.62
N VAL A 155 -16.10 -0.76 21.01
CA VAL A 155 -16.04 -0.61 19.55
C VAL A 155 -15.10 -1.66 18.95
N ARG A 156 -13.87 -1.74 19.47
CA ARG A 156 -12.85 -2.69 19.03
C ARG A 156 -13.35 -4.13 19.10
N ASN A 157 -13.95 -4.55 20.22
CA ASN A 157 -14.41 -5.92 20.39
C ASN A 157 -15.49 -6.29 19.36
N ALA A 158 -16.40 -5.36 19.07
CA ALA A 158 -17.44 -5.53 18.06
C ALA A 158 -16.85 -5.68 16.65
N VAL A 159 -15.84 -4.87 16.30
CA VAL A 159 -15.19 -4.95 14.99
C VAL A 159 -14.29 -6.19 14.89
N LEU A 160 -13.54 -6.52 15.94
CA LEU A 160 -12.64 -7.69 15.99
C LEU A 160 -13.37 -8.99 15.71
N GLU A 161 -14.59 -9.15 16.23
CA GLU A 161 -15.41 -10.34 15.95
C GLU A 161 -15.69 -10.48 14.44
N ILE A 162 -16.01 -9.39 13.75
CA ILE A 162 -16.21 -9.40 12.29
C ILE A 162 -14.88 -9.66 11.56
N CYS A 163 -13.78 -9.06 12.02
CA CYS A 163 -12.46 -9.34 11.47
C CYS A 163 -12.11 -10.83 11.57
N ARG A 164 -12.45 -11.52 12.67
CA ARG A 164 -12.21 -12.96 12.84
C ARG A 164 -13.01 -13.85 11.88
N TYR A 165 -14.14 -13.37 11.37
CA TYR A 165 -14.86 -14.09 10.31
C TYR A 165 -14.17 -13.97 8.94
N SER A 166 -13.40 -12.90 8.74
CA SER A 166 -12.74 -12.60 7.45
C SER A 166 -11.26 -12.99 7.43
N PHE A 167 -10.60 -12.95 8.58
CA PHE A 167 -9.16 -13.17 8.74
C PHE A 167 -8.91 -14.11 9.91
N THR A 168 -8.45 -15.32 9.62
CA THR A 168 -8.24 -16.39 10.61
C THR A 168 -7.16 -16.07 11.64
N ASP A 169 -6.28 -15.13 11.34
CA ASP A 169 -5.16 -14.69 12.17
C ASP A 169 -5.40 -13.31 12.82
N ALA A 170 -6.63 -12.77 12.75
CA ALA A 170 -6.99 -11.55 13.46
C ALA A 170 -6.90 -11.73 14.98
N MET A 171 -6.06 -10.91 15.60
CA MET A 171 -5.72 -10.99 17.02
C MET A 171 -5.95 -9.64 17.73
N ARG A 172 -6.27 -9.74 19.03
CA ARG A 172 -6.48 -8.58 19.91
C ARG A 172 -5.16 -8.17 20.53
N GLU A 173 -4.95 -6.86 20.68
CA GLU A 173 -3.86 -6.28 21.50
C GLU A 173 -2.49 -6.83 21.11
N VAL A 174 -2.07 -6.53 19.88
CA VAL A 174 -0.78 -6.99 19.36
C VAL A 174 0.30 -6.04 19.79
N GLY A 175 1.22 -6.54 20.62
CA GLY A 175 2.40 -5.78 21.01
C GLY A 175 3.40 -5.75 19.87
N VAL A 176 3.92 -4.56 19.58
CA VAL A 176 5.22 -4.44 18.89
C VAL A 176 6.29 -4.54 19.97
N PRO A 177 7.12 -5.60 19.97
CA PRO A 177 8.16 -5.74 20.97
C PRO A 177 9.15 -4.59 20.81
N LYS A 178 9.23 -3.75 21.84
CA LYS A 178 10.27 -2.74 22.02
C LYS A 178 10.92 -2.95 23.37
N ILE A 179 12.19 -2.54 23.45
CA ILE A 179 13.05 -2.73 24.63
C ILE A 179 12.52 -1.97 25.87
N ILE A 180 11.77 -0.88 25.69
CA ILE A 180 11.35 0.01 26.81
C ILE A 180 9.84 0.32 26.81
N LYS A 181 9.24 0.67 25.65
CA LYS A 181 7.81 1.04 25.55
C LYS A 181 7.07 0.04 24.68
N HIS A 182 6.34 -0.89 25.30
CA HIS A 182 5.44 -1.79 24.57
C HIS A 182 4.27 -0.97 24.01
N THR A 183 4.29 -0.66 22.71
CA THR A 183 3.11 -0.12 22.02
C THR A 183 2.25 -1.30 21.56
N LYS A 184 0.95 -1.26 21.91
CA LYS A 184 0.00 -2.33 21.58
C LYS A 184 -1.04 -1.75 20.64
N GLY A 185 -1.12 -2.28 19.42
CA GLY A 185 -2.24 -1.96 18.54
C GLY A 185 -3.48 -2.74 18.97
N ASP A 186 -4.66 -2.15 18.86
CA ASP A 186 -5.92 -2.76 19.26
C ASP A 186 -6.24 -4.08 18.53
N ILE A 187 -6.07 -4.09 17.21
CA ILE A 187 -6.23 -5.27 16.35
C ILE A 187 -4.99 -5.39 15.48
N GLY A 188 -4.45 -6.61 15.37
CA GLY A 188 -3.43 -6.93 14.38
C GLY A 188 -3.86 -8.09 13.49
N ILE A 189 -3.49 -8.00 12.22
CA ILE A 189 -3.74 -9.03 11.20
C ILE A 189 -2.38 -9.31 10.51
N PRO A 190 -1.61 -10.30 10.99
CA PRO A 190 -0.27 -10.60 10.49
C PRO A 190 -0.20 -10.89 8.99
N SER A 191 -1.19 -11.61 8.46
CA SER A 191 -1.30 -11.94 7.03
C SER A 191 -1.42 -10.70 6.14
N LEU A 192 -1.88 -9.58 6.70
CA LEU A 192 -1.92 -8.27 6.05
C LEU A 192 -0.82 -7.33 6.51
N ARG A 193 0.02 -7.77 7.47
CA ARG A 193 1.04 -6.94 8.14
C ARG A 193 0.46 -5.60 8.61
N THR A 194 -0.81 -5.65 9.05
CA THR A 194 -1.62 -4.48 9.35
C THR A 194 -2.02 -4.41 10.81
N MET A 195 -1.87 -3.24 11.41
CA MET A 195 -2.46 -2.92 12.71
C MET A 195 -3.59 -1.90 12.59
N VAL A 196 -4.56 -1.99 13.50
CA VAL A 196 -5.66 -1.05 13.65
C VAL A 196 -5.65 -0.54 15.08
N GLU A 197 -5.76 0.77 15.23
CA GLU A 197 -5.90 1.49 16.48
C GLU A 197 -7.25 2.20 16.48
N PHE A 198 -8.07 1.99 17.51
CA PHE A 198 -9.32 2.71 17.66
C PHE A 198 -9.11 3.93 18.57
N LYS A 199 -9.94 4.96 18.34
CA LYS A 199 -10.10 6.08 19.26
C LYS A 199 -11.58 6.40 19.37
N PHE A 200 -12.09 6.34 20.60
CA PHE A 200 -13.49 6.68 20.90
C PHE A 200 -13.60 8.15 21.29
N ILE A 201 -14.32 8.93 20.50
CA ILE A 201 -14.39 10.39 20.58
C ILE A 201 -15.82 10.81 20.96
N ASP A 202 -15.98 11.36 22.17
CA ASP A 202 -17.26 11.89 22.62
C ASP A 202 -17.36 13.43 22.57
N SER A 203 -16.27 14.09 22.20
CA SER A 203 -16.20 15.55 22.07
C SER A 203 -15.08 16.03 21.15
N LYS A 204 -15.18 17.27 20.65
CA LYS A 204 -14.12 17.91 19.84
C LYS A 204 -12.76 17.95 20.53
N ALA A 205 -12.73 18.10 21.85
CA ALA A 205 -11.48 18.14 22.61
C ALA A 205 -10.77 16.78 22.62
N GLU A 206 -11.53 15.69 22.71
CA GLU A 206 -10.99 14.33 22.64
C GLU A 206 -10.42 13.98 21.27
N MET A 207 -11.00 14.53 20.19
CA MET A 207 -10.46 14.34 18.85
C MET A 207 -9.01 14.83 18.77
N LYS A 208 -8.75 16.05 19.25
CA LYS A 208 -7.40 16.63 19.26
C LYS A 208 -6.42 15.78 20.06
N ALA A 209 -6.80 15.42 21.29
CA ALA A 209 -5.98 14.58 22.15
C ALA A 209 -5.71 13.19 21.52
N SER A 210 -6.67 12.65 20.76
CA SER A 210 -6.53 11.36 20.08
C SER A 210 -5.61 11.44 18.87
N LEU A 211 -5.68 12.53 18.09
CA LEU A 211 -4.74 12.79 17.00
C LEU A 211 -3.31 12.90 17.51
N ASP A 212 -3.08 13.67 18.58
CA ASP A 212 -1.76 13.79 19.22
C ASP A 212 -1.22 12.43 19.69
N GLY A 213 -2.09 11.59 20.27
CA GLY A 213 -1.75 10.22 20.67
C GLY A 213 -1.32 9.37 19.49
N VAL A 214 -2.10 9.37 18.40
CA VAL A 214 -1.79 8.65 17.16
C VAL A 214 -0.45 9.13 16.57
N TYR A 215 -0.18 10.43 16.54
CA TYR A 215 1.08 10.97 16.03
C TYR A 215 2.29 10.55 16.88
N ALA A 216 2.13 10.48 18.20
CA ALA A 216 3.17 9.97 19.09
C ALA A 216 3.45 8.48 18.82
N ASP A 217 2.41 7.72 18.52
CA ASP A 217 2.51 6.29 18.22
C ASP A 217 3.10 6.01 16.83
N MET A 218 2.83 6.83 15.81
CA MET A 218 3.46 6.72 14.48
C MET A 218 4.99 6.64 14.55
N LYS A 219 5.61 7.52 15.35
CA LYS A 219 7.08 7.51 15.59
C LYS A 219 7.54 6.24 16.31
N GLY A 220 6.61 5.57 16.99
CA GLY A 220 6.79 4.31 17.66
C GLY A 220 6.70 3.09 16.74
N TYR A 221 5.96 3.12 15.64
CA TYR A 221 5.56 1.89 14.94
C TYR A 221 6.46 1.47 13.76
N ASN A 222 7.76 1.73 13.82
CA ASN A 222 8.71 1.19 12.84
C ASN A 222 9.11 -0.25 13.22
N HIS A 223 8.45 -1.26 12.66
CA HIS A 223 8.75 -2.68 12.92
C HIS A 223 8.66 -3.50 11.63
N PRO A 224 9.61 -4.41 11.35
CA PRO A 224 9.64 -5.18 10.10
C PRO A 224 8.43 -6.09 9.89
N ASP A 225 7.65 -6.38 10.92
CA ASP A 225 6.45 -7.23 10.83
C ASP A 225 5.17 -6.46 10.46
N TRP A 226 5.20 -5.12 10.50
CA TRP A 226 4.01 -4.27 10.33
C TRP A 226 4.35 -3.05 9.47
N ASP A 227 3.66 -2.89 8.33
CA ASP A 227 3.91 -1.81 7.38
C ASP A 227 2.65 -1.00 7.01
N THR A 228 1.50 -1.38 7.56
CA THR A 228 0.23 -0.69 7.34
C THR A 228 -0.48 -0.46 8.66
N PHE A 229 -0.95 0.77 8.89
CA PHE A 229 -1.62 1.15 10.13
C PHE A 229 -2.92 1.89 9.83
N TYR A 230 -4.00 1.56 10.55
CA TYR A 230 -5.26 2.30 10.49
C TYR A 230 -5.55 2.98 11.82
N GLY A 231 -5.80 4.29 11.80
CA GLY A 231 -6.34 5.03 12.95
C GLY A 231 -7.84 5.25 12.79
N VAL A 232 -8.66 4.50 13.52
CA VAL A 232 -10.13 4.56 13.41
C VAL A 232 -10.69 5.47 14.49
N PHE A 233 -11.09 6.67 14.10
CA PHE A 233 -11.72 7.67 14.96
C PHE A 233 -13.24 7.47 14.95
N TYR A 234 -13.75 6.77 15.96
CA TYR A 234 -15.18 6.58 16.17
C TYR A 234 -15.75 7.75 16.96
N MET A 235 -16.53 8.60 16.30
CA MET A 235 -17.15 9.77 16.90
C MET A 235 -18.63 9.54 17.19
N THR A 236 -19.06 9.94 18.39
CA THR A 236 -20.47 9.87 18.79
C THR A 236 -21.34 10.94 18.13
N GLN A 237 -20.70 11.97 17.56
CA GLN A 237 -21.30 13.05 16.78
C GLN A 237 -20.32 13.45 15.67
N PRO A 238 -20.80 14.04 14.55
CA PRO A 238 -19.94 14.43 13.44
C PRO A 238 -19.12 15.69 13.77
N PHE A 239 -18.04 15.52 14.54
CA PHE A 239 -17.18 16.63 14.95
C PHE A 239 -16.27 17.14 13.83
N TYR A 240 -15.80 16.21 12.99
CA TYR A 240 -14.92 16.42 11.84
C TYR A 240 -15.32 15.49 10.70
N THR A 241 -14.90 15.81 9.49
CA THR A 241 -15.06 14.99 8.28
C THR A 241 -13.81 14.16 8.01
N GLN A 242 -13.92 13.13 7.17
CA GLN A 242 -12.77 12.34 6.71
C GLN A 242 -11.71 13.26 6.09
N ASP A 243 -12.11 14.12 5.15
CA ASP A 243 -11.24 15.05 4.44
C ASP A 243 -10.50 16.02 5.37
N GLU A 244 -11.14 16.50 6.44
CA GLU A 244 -10.48 17.38 7.42
C GLU A 244 -9.38 16.64 8.18
N VAL A 245 -9.59 15.37 8.53
CA VAL A 245 -8.59 14.56 9.24
C VAL A 245 -7.46 14.13 8.32
N GLU A 246 -7.76 13.77 7.07
CA GLU A 246 -6.74 13.46 6.06
C GLU A 246 -5.84 14.66 5.77
N LYS A 247 -6.42 15.86 5.61
CA LYS A 247 -5.65 17.10 5.45
C LYS A 247 -4.77 17.40 6.65
N GLU A 248 -5.25 17.15 7.87
CA GLU A 248 -4.43 17.33 9.07
C GLU A 248 -3.23 16.36 9.07
N PHE A 249 -3.44 15.09 8.68
CA PHE A 249 -2.35 14.10 8.53
C PHE A 249 -1.32 14.55 7.49
N GLU A 250 -1.76 15.12 6.37
CA GLU A 250 -0.88 15.68 5.35
C GLU A 250 -0.07 16.88 5.87
N LEU A 251 -0.73 17.82 6.58
CA LEU A 251 -0.10 19.03 7.12
C LEU A 251 1.00 18.73 8.15
N VAL A 252 0.82 17.70 8.97
CA VAL A 252 1.84 17.27 9.95
C VAL A 252 2.89 16.33 9.35
N ASN A 253 2.80 16.04 8.05
CA ASN A 253 3.63 15.07 7.34
C ASN A 253 3.66 13.71 8.07
N ALA A 254 2.47 13.22 8.41
CA ALA A 254 2.28 11.93 9.06
C ALA A 254 2.89 10.80 8.21
N ASP A 255 3.27 9.71 8.86
CA ASP A 255 3.82 8.54 8.18
C ASP A 255 2.81 7.99 7.16
N LYS A 256 3.24 7.81 5.90
CA LYS A 256 2.39 7.34 4.80
C LYS A 256 1.84 5.93 5.01
N THR A 257 2.41 5.17 5.94
CA THR A 257 1.90 3.85 6.35
C THR A 257 0.62 3.95 7.17
N TRP A 258 0.31 5.12 7.73
CA TRP A 258 -0.88 5.38 8.54
C TRP A 258 -2.03 5.96 7.73
N LYS A 259 -3.21 5.35 7.88
CA LYS A 259 -4.44 5.74 7.18
C LYS A 259 -5.53 6.09 8.19
N PRO A 260 -5.95 7.36 8.31
CA PRO A 260 -7.04 7.73 9.20
C PRO A 260 -8.38 7.25 8.63
N ILE A 261 -9.29 6.81 9.49
CA ILE A 261 -10.67 6.47 9.15
C ILE A 261 -11.58 7.13 10.17
N VAL A 262 -12.49 7.97 9.69
CA VAL A 262 -13.48 8.68 10.49
C VAL A 262 -14.83 7.98 10.37
N VAL A 263 -15.42 7.63 11.51
CA VAL A 263 -16.72 6.94 11.57
C VAL A 263 -17.62 7.64 12.57
N ASN A 264 -18.89 7.86 12.21
CA ASN A 264 -19.90 8.44 13.08
C ASN A 264 -20.94 7.40 13.48
N GLY A 265 -21.18 7.21 14.77
CA GLY A 265 -22.16 6.23 15.25
C GLY A 265 -22.70 6.53 16.63
N ALA A 266 -23.68 5.74 17.09
CA ALA A 266 -24.28 5.91 18.40
C ALA A 266 -23.28 5.64 19.53
N GLY A 267 -23.51 6.23 20.70
CA GLY A 267 -22.67 6.03 21.88
C GLY A 267 -22.57 7.30 22.72
N GLY A 268 -21.79 7.22 23.78
CA GLY A 268 -21.51 8.36 24.64
C GLY A 268 -21.13 7.92 26.04
N ARG A 269 -20.24 8.68 26.67
CA ARG A 269 -19.90 8.45 28.07
C ARG A 269 -21.00 9.03 28.95
N ILE A 270 -21.44 8.25 29.93
CA ILE A 270 -22.31 8.77 30.99
C ILE A 270 -21.42 9.65 31.87
N LYS A 271 -21.57 10.97 31.77
CA LYS A 271 -20.89 11.88 32.69
C LYS A 271 -21.53 11.69 34.07
N PRO A 272 -20.75 11.43 35.14
CA PRO A 272 -21.31 11.42 36.48
C PRO A 272 -21.90 12.80 36.75
N VAL A 273 -23.18 12.83 37.16
CA VAL A 273 -23.83 14.05 37.65
C VAL A 273 -23.06 14.45 38.90
N LYS A 274 -22.40 15.61 38.86
CA LYS A 274 -21.79 16.23 40.04
C LYS A 274 -22.85 16.78 40.96
#